data_AF-A0A926X6T3-F1
#
_entry.id   AF-A0A926X6T3-F1
#
_cell.length_a   1.000
_cell.length_b   1.000
_cell.length_c   1.000
_cell.angle_alpha   90.00
_cell.angle_beta   90.00
_cell.angle_gamma   90.00
#
_symmetry.space_group_name_H-M   'P 1'
#
loop_
_entity.id
_entity.type
_entity.pdbx_description
1 polymer ?
#
loop_
_entity_poly.entity_id
_entity_poly.type
_entity_poly.pdbx_seq_one_letter_code
_entity_poly.pdbx_strand_id
1 'polypeptide(L)'
;MVRLRLLSCQLQSAQLQLGDWVQYVGTDPKLQQDYGNQTLQIRAINVISGIAVCNNEYGQQLVGVALDELRTIRAATVNADNVKTAPTD
;
A
#
# COMPACT_ATOMS: atom_id res chain seq x y z
N MET A 1 -34.80 -23.36 4.27
CA MET A 1 -33.55 -23.33 5.08
C MET A 1 -32.46 -22.70 4.23
N VAL A 2 -32.12 -21.43 4.47
CA VAL A 2 -31.14 -20.68 3.67
C VAL A 2 -29.86 -20.54 4.50
N ARG A 3 -28.76 -21.14 4.03
CA ARG A 3 -27.40 -20.83 4.49
C ARG A 3 -26.57 -20.46 3.27
N LEU A 4 -26.81 -19.27 2.74
CA LEU A 4 -25.92 -18.68 1.75
C LEU A 4 -24.79 -18.00 2.52
N ARG A 5 -23.65 -18.69 2.64
CA ARG A 5 -22.40 -18.09 3.12
C ARG A 5 -21.98 -17.06 2.09
N LEU A 6 -22.22 -15.78 2.38
CA LEU A 6 -21.51 -14.70 1.73
C LEU A 6 -20.03 -14.85 2.12
N LEU A 7 -19.25 -15.57 1.32
CA LEU A 7 -17.82 -15.34 1.27
C LEU A 7 -17.65 -13.94 0.69
N SER A 8 -17.68 -12.94 1.57
CA SER A 8 -17.06 -11.66 1.31
C SER A 8 -15.57 -11.93 1.14
N CYS A 9 -15.17 -12.34 -0.07
CA CYS A 9 -13.87 -12.00 -0.61
C CYS A 9 -13.85 -10.47 -0.63
N GLN A 10 -13.55 -9.87 0.52
CA GLN A 10 -13.05 -8.53 0.57
C GLN A 10 -11.71 -8.59 -0.16
N LEU A 11 -11.78 -8.45 -1.48
CA LEU A 11 -10.73 -7.85 -2.27
C LEU A 11 -10.67 -6.40 -1.77
N GLN A 12 -10.18 -6.24 -0.53
CA GLN A 12 -9.66 -5.00 -0.02
C GLN A 12 -8.50 -4.73 -0.94
N SER A 13 -8.78 -4.01 -2.03
CA SER A 13 -7.80 -3.16 -2.67
C SER A 13 -7.31 -2.27 -1.54
N ALA A 14 -6.29 -2.72 -0.81
CA ALA A 14 -5.71 -2.00 0.28
C ALA A 14 -5.25 -0.70 -0.36
N GLN A 15 -6.01 0.36 -0.13
CA GLN A 15 -5.81 1.63 -0.78
C GLN A 15 -4.46 2.11 -0.26
N LEU A 16 -3.43 2.02 -1.10
CA LEU A 16 -2.06 2.31 -0.71
C LEU A 16 -2.00 3.72 -0.10
N GLN A 17 -1.41 3.82 1.08
CA GLN A 17 -1.30 5.07 1.82
C GLN A 17 0.15 5.49 1.97
N LEU A 18 0.33 6.79 2.25
CA LEU A 18 1.64 7.32 2.61
C LEU A 18 2.15 6.66 3.89
N GLY A 19 3.41 6.24 3.88
CA GLY A 19 4.04 5.54 4.99
C GLY A 19 3.86 4.02 5.00
N ASP A 20 3.02 3.47 4.11
CA ASP A 20 2.88 2.02 3.93
C ASP A 20 4.20 1.40 3.52
N TRP A 21 4.44 0.20 4.04
CA TRP A 21 5.56 -0.64 3.61
C TRP A 21 5.04 -1.64 2.58
N VAL A 22 5.66 -1.61 1.40
CA VAL A 22 5.26 -2.33 0.21
C VAL A 22 6.43 -3.12 -0.36
N GLN A 23 6.11 -4.13 -1.16
CA GLN A 23 7.05 -4.85 -2.00
C GLN A 23 6.75 -4.58 -3.46
N TYR A 24 7.80 -4.47 -4.26
CA TYR A 24 7.64 -4.48 -5.71
C TYR A 24 7.27 -5.89 -6.20
N VAL A 25 6.19 -5.98 -6.97
CA VAL A 25 5.67 -7.23 -7.57
C VAL A 25 5.45 -7.10 -9.08
N GLY A 26 5.94 -6.01 -9.68
CA GLY A 26 5.86 -5.78 -11.12
C GLY A 26 6.78 -6.71 -11.91
N THR A 27 6.72 -6.55 -13.23
CA THR A 27 7.43 -7.43 -14.17
C THR A 27 8.69 -6.81 -14.77
N ASP A 28 8.95 -5.52 -14.51
CA ASP A 28 10.17 -4.87 -14.96
C ASP A 28 11.43 -5.56 -14.37
N PRO A 29 12.33 -6.08 -15.21
CA PRO A 29 13.47 -6.88 -14.75
C PRO A 29 14.51 -6.05 -13.98
N LYS A 30 14.62 -4.75 -14.26
CA LYS A 30 15.57 -3.87 -13.58
C LYS A 30 15.06 -3.54 -12.18
N LEU A 31 13.78 -3.16 -12.06
CA LEU A 31 13.13 -2.94 -10.76
C LEU A 31 13.09 -4.23 -9.94
N GLN A 32 12.91 -5.39 -10.57
CA GLN A 32 12.93 -6.69 -9.88
C GLN A 32 14.33 -7.01 -9.33
N GLN A 33 15.38 -6.75 -10.11
CA GLN A 33 16.77 -6.95 -9.68
C GLN A 33 17.16 -5.99 -8.54
N ASP A 34 16.76 -4.72 -8.65
CA ASP A 34 17.13 -3.71 -7.66
C ASP A 34 16.27 -3.82 -6.38
N TYR A 35 14.97 -4.12 -6.50
CA TYR A 35 13.98 -3.95 -5.42
C TYR A 35 13.05 -5.14 -5.16
N GLY A 36 13.04 -6.18 -6.01
CA GLY A 36 12.11 -7.30 -5.87
C GLY A 36 12.19 -8.05 -4.53
N ASN A 37 13.35 -7.97 -3.87
CA ASN A 37 13.60 -8.56 -2.55
C ASN A 37 13.67 -7.54 -1.41
N GLN A 38 13.40 -6.26 -1.68
CA GLN A 38 13.48 -5.19 -0.68
C GLN A 38 12.08 -4.79 -0.21
N THR A 39 12.00 -4.34 1.05
CA THR A 39 10.80 -3.66 1.55
C THR A 39 10.96 -2.17 1.30
N LEU A 40 9.97 -1.58 0.66
CA LEU A 40 9.96 -0.17 0.29
C LEU A 40 8.92 0.57 1.12
N GLN A 41 9.17 1.83 1.47
CA GLN A 41 8.19 2.68 2.13
C GLN A 41 7.63 3.72 1.17
N ILE A 42 6.32 3.84 1.04
CA ILE A 42 5.69 4.89 0.23
C ILE A 42 5.95 6.26 0.87
N ARG A 43 6.56 7.16 0.11
CA ARG A 43 6.82 8.56 0.50
C ARG A 43 5.88 9.56 -0.16
N ALA A 44 5.49 9.28 -1.40
CA ALA A 44 4.53 10.11 -2.12
C ALA A 44 3.67 9.22 -3.02
N ILE A 45 2.44 9.62 -3.24
CA ILE A 45 1.53 8.98 -4.19
C ILE A 45 1.01 10.07 -5.11
N ASN A 46 1.21 9.89 -6.41
CA ASN A 46 0.51 10.63 -7.43
C ASN A 46 -0.71 9.82 -7.88
N VAL A 47 -1.88 10.20 -7.34
CA VAL A 47 -3.15 9.53 -7.62
C VAL A 47 -3.61 9.76 -9.07
N ILE A 48 -3.20 10.87 -9.69
CA ILE A 48 -3.58 11.22 -11.07
C ILE A 48 -2.88 10.29 -12.06
N SER A 49 -1.58 10.05 -11.85
CA SER A 49 -0.80 9.15 -12.71
C SER A 49 -0.78 7.70 -12.24
N GLY A 50 -1.31 7.40 -11.04
CA GLY A 50 -1.26 6.07 -10.44
C GLY A 50 0.15 5.61 -10.06
N ILE A 51 1.04 6.55 -9.69
CA ILE A 51 2.45 6.28 -9.41
C ILE A 51 2.75 6.56 -7.94
N ALA A 52 3.44 5.65 -7.26
CA ALA A 52 4.02 5.89 -5.96
C ALA A 52 5.54 6.11 -6.06
N VAL A 53 6.03 7.05 -5.28
CA VAL A 53 7.46 7.22 -5.00
C VAL A 53 7.71 6.53 -3.67
N CYS A 54 8.60 5.55 -3.69
CA CYS A 54 8.97 4.77 -2.51
C CYS A 54 10.41 5.07 -2.11
N ASN A 55 10.78 4.76 -0.87
CA ASN A 55 12.17 4.72 -0.44
C ASN A 55 12.54 3.29 -0.03
N ASN A 56 13.79 2.89 -0.23
CA ASN A 56 14.30 1.66 0.37
C ASN A 56 14.59 1.85 1.87
N GLU A 57 14.98 0.76 2.55
CA GLU A 57 15.35 0.78 3.97
C GLU A 57 16.52 1.73 4.30
N TYR A 58 17.37 2.03 3.31
CA TYR A 58 18.49 2.97 3.42
C TYR A 58 18.06 4.43 3.22
N GLY A 59 16.77 4.70 2.99
CA GLY A 59 16.24 6.04 2.77
C GLY A 59 16.51 6.60 1.39
N GLN A 60 17.08 5.83 0.47
CA GLN A 60 17.28 6.23 -0.93
C GLN A 60 15.92 6.27 -1.63
N GLN A 61 15.64 7.41 -2.27
CA GLN A 61 14.41 7.61 -3.03
C GLN A 61 14.43 6.80 -4.31
N LEU A 62 13.33 6.11 -4.58
CA LEU A 62 13.15 5.26 -5.74
C LEU A 62 12.48 6.01 -6.87
N VAL A 63 12.70 5.50 -8.07
CA VAL A 63 11.96 5.87 -9.29
C VAL A 63 10.47 5.60 -9.04
N GLY A 64 9.60 6.44 -9.61
CA GLY A 64 8.16 6.25 -9.49
C GLY A 64 7.73 4.87 -10.01
N VAL A 65 7.08 4.08 -9.17
CA VAL A 65 6.55 2.74 -9.48
C VAL A 65 5.03 2.83 -9.60
N ALA A 66 4.43 2.08 -10.51
CA ALA A 66 2.97 2.01 -10.62
C ALA A 66 2.37 1.40 -9.34
N LEU A 67 1.25 1.97 -8.86
CA LEU A 67 0.56 1.49 -7.66
C LEU A 67 0.11 0.02 -7.81
N ASP A 68 -0.27 -0.39 -9.02
CA ASP A 68 -0.69 -1.77 -9.32
C ASP A 68 0.47 -2.79 -9.28
N GLU A 69 1.72 -2.32 -9.31
CA GLU A 69 2.93 -3.13 -9.21
C GLU A 69 3.48 -3.18 -7.77
N LEU A 70 2.73 -2.67 -6.81
CA LEU A 70 3.09 -2.64 -5.41
C LEU A 70 2.12 -3.48 -4.58
N ARG A 71 2.70 -4.29 -3.68
CA ARG A 71 1.95 -5.09 -2.73
C ARG A 71 2.22 -4.60 -1.32
N THR A 72 1.17 -4.22 -0.58
CA THR A 72 1.30 -3.88 0.84
C THR A 72 1.77 -5.08 1.66
N ILE A 73 2.89 -4.92 2.35
CA ILE A 73 3.40 -5.86 3.36
C ILE A 73 2.91 -5.43 4.74
N ARG A 74 2.99 -4.13 5.04
CA ARG A 74 2.58 -3.56 6.32
C ARG A 74 1.95 -2.19 6.10
N ALA A 75 0.69 -2.03 6.49
CA ALA A 75 0.03 -0.74 6.49
C ALA A 75 0.75 0.22 7.45
N ALA A 76 0.78 1.51 7.11
CA ALA A 76 1.10 2.56 8.05
C ALA A 76 0.12 2.43 9.23
N THR A 77 0.64 2.36 10.44
CA THR A 77 -0.19 2.40 11.64
C THR A 77 -0.79 3.80 11.76
N VAL A 78 -1.86 4.07 11.02
CA VAL A 78 -2.75 5.18 11.30
C VAL A 78 -3.64 4.72 12.44
N ASN A 79 -3.38 5.22 13.66
CA ASN A 79 -4.28 5.03 14.79
C ASN A 79 -5.67 5.51 14.35
N ALA A 80 -6.59 4.57 14.12
CA ALA A 80 -8.00 4.85 13.86
C ALA A 80 -8.72 5.42 15.11
N ASP A 81 -8.02 5.54 16.23
CA ASP A 81 -8.54 6.01 17.52
C ASP A 81 -8.77 7.52 17.64
N ASN A 82 -8.51 8.34 16.61
CA ASN A 82 -8.83 9.78 16.66
C ASN A 82 -10.15 10.15 15.98
N VAL A 83 -11.06 9.20 15.77
CA VAL A 83 -12.49 9.54 15.61
C VAL A 83 -13.05 9.78 17.00
N LYS A 84 -12.85 11.00 17.51
CA LYS A 84 -13.64 11.54 18.61
C LYS A 84 -15.09 11.61 18.13
N THR A 85 -15.84 10.53 18.28
CA THR A 85 -17.31 10.60 18.28
C THR A 85 -17.69 11.44 19.49
N ALA A 86 -17.92 12.73 19.26
CA ALA A 86 -18.67 13.53 20.22
C ALA A 86 -20.03 12.85 20.40
N PRO A 87 -20.43 12.47 21.62
CA PRO A 87 -21.82 12.14 21.86
C PRO A 87 -22.62 13.43 21.64
N THR A 88 -23.49 13.44 20.64
CA THR A 88 -24.55 14.44 20.54
C THR A 88 -25.62 14.02 21.55
N ASP A 89 -25.82 14.90 22.53
CA ASP A 89 -26.89 14.87 23.54
C ASP A 89 -28.28 14.87 22.89
#